data_AF-A0A959UJH9-F1
#
_entry.id   AF-A0A959UJH9-F1
#
_cell.length_a   1.000
_cell.length_b   1.000
_cell.length_c   1.000
_cell.angle_alpha   90.00
_cell.angle_beta   90.00
_cell.angle_gamma   90.00
#
_symmetry.space_group_name_H-M   'P 1'
#
loop_
_entity.id
_entity.type
_entity.pdbx_description
1 polymer ?
#
loop_
_entity_poly.entity_id
_entity_poly.type
_entity_poly.pdbx_seq_one_letter_code
_entity_poly.pdbx_strand_id
1 'polypeptide(L)'
;AWAVIGGFTIFMTMFYSELIVPLFNKQTPLEEGDLRNKIEAFAEKVGFQLKNIYVMDGSKRSTKANAYFTGLGKKKRIVLFDTLIKDHTDEELVGVLAHEIGHYKKKHTLASTFISLANTGLM
;
A
#
# COMPACT_ATOMS: atom_id res chain seq x y z
N ALA A 1 17.34 -22.49 9.25
CA ALA A 1 17.50 -21.34 8.34
C ALA A 1 16.16 -20.90 7.72
N TRP A 2 15.45 -21.79 7.02
CA TRP A 2 14.21 -21.45 6.30
C TRP A 2 13.12 -20.79 7.16
N ALA A 3 12.79 -21.35 8.33
CA ALA A 3 11.78 -20.76 9.22
C ALA A 3 12.15 -19.34 9.71
N VAL A 4 13.45 -19.08 9.93
CA VAL A 4 13.96 -17.74 10.31
C VAL A 4 13.79 -16.76 9.16
N ILE A 5 14.17 -17.17 7.94
CA ILE A 5 13.98 -16.37 6.72
C ILE A 5 12.48 -16.13 6.47
N GLY A 6 11.64 -17.14 6.65
CA GLY A 6 10.20 -17.02 6.49
C GLY A 6 9.56 -16.04 7.48
N GLY A 7 9.92 -16.17 8.76
CA GLY A 7 9.49 -15.22 9.79
C GLY A 7 9.93 -13.79 9.49
N PHE A 8 11.19 -13.60 9.10
CA PHE A 8 11.74 -12.30 8.70
C PHE A 8 11.00 -11.71 7.49
N THR A 9 10.75 -12.49 6.44
CA THR A 9 10.04 -12.04 5.23
C THR A 9 8.61 -11.60 5.53
N ILE A 10 7.88 -12.36 6.35
CA ILE A 10 6.52 -12.00 6.77
C ILE A 10 6.54 -10.71 7.59
N PHE A 11 7.48 -10.60 8.54
CA PHE A 11 7.67 -9.40 9.34
C PHE A 11 7.93 -8.17 8.46
N MET A 12 8.88 -8.28 7.52
CA MET A 12 9.20 -7.18 6.60
C MET A 12 8.01 -6.82 5.71
N THR A 13 7.28 -7.80 5.20
CA THR A 13 6.07 -7.56 4.39
C THR A 13 5.01 -6.77 5.18
N MET A 14 4.91 -7.00 6.49
CA MET A 14 3.94 -6.31 7.35
C MET A 14 4.39 -4.90 7.73
N PHE A 15 5.67 -4.71 8.05
CA PHE A 15 6.15 -3.51 8.75
C PHE A 15 7.11 -2.63 7.95
N TYR A 16 7.58 -3.04 6.77
CA TYR A 16 8.58 -2.29 5.99
C TYR A 16 8.15 -0.84 5.73
N SER A 17 6.90 -0.61 5.33
CA SER A 17 6.38 0.73 5.02
C SER A 17 6.19 1.62 6.26
N GLU A 18 6.04 1.01 7.45
CA GLU A 18 5.87 1.74 8.70
C GLU A 18 7.20 2.03 9.41
N LEU A 19 8.17 1.11 9.33
CA LEU A 19 9.43 1.22 10.06
C LEU A 19 10.58 1.78 9.20
N ILE A 20 10.69 1.34 7.94
CA ILE A 20 11.86 1.63 7.11
C ILE A 20 11.59 2.82 6.18
N VAL A 21 10.46 2.81 5.48
CA VAL A 21 10.16 3.87 4.48
C VAL A 21 10.14 5.29 5.08
N PRO A 22 9.60 5.54 6.29
CA PRO A 22 9.62 6.88 6.89
C PRO A 22 11.02 7.43 7.21
N LEU A 23 12.04 6.56 7.30
CA LEU A 23 13.43 6.99 7.48
C LEU A 23 13.99 7.69 6.23
N PHE A 24 13.42 7.41 5.06
CA PHE A 24 13.93 7.88 3.78
C PHE A 24 13.01 8.83 3.04
N ASN A 25 11.71 8.77 3.31
CA ASN A 25 10.69 9.58 2.65
C ASN A 25 9.70 10.08 3.70
N LYS A 26 9.34 11.36 3.62
CA LYS A 26 8.37 11.97 4.51
C LYS A 26 6.99 11.45 4.12
N GLN A 27 6.30 10.87 5.09
CA GLN A 27 4.91 10.45 4.94
C GLN A 27 4.04 11.33 5.82
N THR A 28 3.13 12.08 5.20
CA THR A 28 2.14 12.92 5.90
C THR A 28 0.75 12.35 5.68
N PRO A 29 -0.15 12.40 6.67
CA PRO A 29 -1.55 12.04 6.44
C PRO A 29 -2.12 12.81 5.25
N LEU A 30 -2.97 12.17 4.45
CA LEU A 30 -3.70 12.86 3.39
C LEU A 30 -4.65 13.87 4.03
N GLU A 31 -4.54 15.12 3.58
CA GLU A 31 -5.39 16.23 4.05
C GLU A 31 -6.87 15.94 3.79
N GLU A 32 -7.73 16.53 4.62
CA GLU A 32 -9.17 16.48 4.40
C GLU A 32 -9.52 17.22 3.11
N GLY A 33 -10.38 16.62 2.28
CA GLY A 33 -10.75 17.19 0.98
C GLY A 33 -11.46 16.19 0.07
N ASP A 34 -11.76 16.63 -1.16
CA ASP A 34 -12.55 15.86 -2.12
C ASP A 34 -11.94 14.50 -2.46
N LEU A 35 -10.62 14.45 -2.69
CA LEU A 35 -9.90 13.20 -2.97
C LEU A 35 -10.09 12.20 -1.82
N ARG A 36 -9.88 12.65 -0.57
CA ARG A 36 -10.03 11.80 0.60
C ARG A 36 -11.47 11.28 0.74
N ASN A 37 -12.46 12.16 0.58
CA ASN A 37 -13.87 11.80 0.63
C ASN A 37 -14.23 10.76 -0.42
N LYS A 38 -13.76 10.93 -1.67
CA LYS A 38 -14.00 9.97 -2.76
C LYS A 38 -13.35 8.60 -2.46
N ILE A 39 -12.15 8.59 -1.91
CA ILE A 39 -11.46 7.35 -1.52
C ILE A 39 -12.21 6.64 -0.39
N GLU A 40 -12.61 7.37 0.66
CA GLU A 40 -13.35 6.81 1.80
C GLU A 40 -14.72 6.27 1.35
N ALA A 41 -15.47 7.02 0.54
CA ALA A 41 -16.75 6.57 -0.02
C ALA A 41 -16.59 5.32 -0.90
N PHE A 42 -15.56 5.25 -1.73
CA PHE A 42 -15.27 4.06 -2.53
C PHE A 42 -14.95 2.85 -1.65
N ALA A 43 -14.08 3.05 -0.64
CA ALA A 43 -13.68 1.99 0.26
C ALA A 43 -14.86 1.44 1.08
N GLU A 44 -15.73 2.33 1.57
CA GLU A 44 -16.97 1.96 2.25
C GLU A 44 -17.88 1.13 1.33
N LYS A 45 -18.10 1.59 0.09
CA LYS A 45 -18.91 0.89 -0.93
C LYS A 45 -18.45 -0.55 -1.17
N VAL A 46 -17.14 -0.81 -1.12
CA VAL A 46 -16.57 -2.15 -1.36
C VAL A 46 -16.32 -2.96 -0.07
N GLY A 47 -16.72 -2.42 1.09
CA GLY A 47 -16.55 -3.03 2.40
C GLY A 47 -15.08 -3.09 2.88
N PHE A 48 -14.26 -2.16 2.39
CA PHE A 48 -12.84 -2.10 2.71
C PHE A 48 -12.59 -1.06 3.80
N GLN A 49 -12.22 -1.53 4.99
CA GLN A 49 -11.85 -0.64 6.09
C GLN A 49 -10.51 0.05 5.80
N LEU A 50 -10.59 1.35 5.44
CA LEU A 50 -9.45 2.25 5.44
C LEU A 50 -9.26 2.85 6.82
N LYS A 51 -8.01 2.82 7.30
CA LYS A 51 -7.67 3.44 8.59
C LYS A 51 -6.81 4.68 8.38
N ASN A 52 -5.74 4.55 7.60
CA ASN A 52 -4.80 5.64 7.40
C ASN A 52 -4.44 5.77 5.91
N ILE A 53 -4.61 6.96 5.34
CA ILE A 53 -4.17 7.33 4.00
C ILE A 53 -3.03 8.35 4.16
N TYR A 54 -1.90 8.09 3.53
CA TYR A 54 -0.73 8.97 3.58
C TYR A 54 -0.31 9.40 2.19
N VAL A 55 0.29 10.58 2.12
CA VAL A 55 1.03 11.08 0.96
C VAL A 55 2.51 10.98 1.27
N MET A 56 3.28 10.48 0.31
CA MET A 56 4.74 10.41 0.36
C MET A 56 5.35 11.41 -0.64
N ASP A 57 6.43 12.06 -0.23
CA ASP A 57 7.25 12.95 -1.07
C ASP A 57 8.14 12.21 -2.09
N GLY A 58 7.52 11.35 -2.92
CA GLY A 58 8.20 10.57 -3.96
C GLY A 58 8.88 11.44 -5.02
N SER A 59 8.35 12.64 -5.26
CA SER A 59 8.91 13.65 -6.17
C SER A 59 10.36 14.02 -5.87
N LYS A 60 10.83 13.89 -4.62
CA LYS A 60 12.23 14.15 -4.25
C LYS A 60 13.23 13.20 -4.92
N ARG A 61 12.77 12.03 -5.36
CA ARG A 61 13.63 10.98 -5.93
C ARG A 61 13.33 10.73 -7.40
N SER A 62 12.09 10.90 -7.83
CA SER A 62 11.68 10.59 -9.20
C SER A 62 10.38 11.30 -9.57
N THR A 63 10.17 11.51 -10.87
CA THR A 63 8.91 11.97 -11.43
C THR A 63 7.87 10.86 -11.62
N LYS A 64 8.20 9.61 -11.28
CA LYS A 64 7.28 8.48 -11.45
C LYS A 64 6.12 8.56 -10.45
N ALA A 65 4.91 8.34 -10.95
CA ALA A 65 3.71 8.17 -10.16
C ALA A 65 3.62 6.74 -9.59
N ASN A 66 3.16 6.62 -8.34
CA ASN A 66 2.92 5.32 -7.71
C ASN A 66 1.93 5.42 -6.55
N ALA A 67 1.29 4.30 -6.21
CA ALA A 67 0.52 4.10 -5.00
C ALA A 67 0.71 2.66 -4.54
N TYR A 68 0.67 2.42 -3.23
CA TYR A 68 0.71 1.05 -2.73
C TYR A 68 -0.04 0.89 -1.42
N PHE A 69 -0.46 -0.35 -1.17
CA PHE A 69 -1.08 -0.78 0.07
C PHE A 69 -0.08 -1.54 0.92
N THR A 70 -0.21 -1.39 2.23
CA THR A 70 0.61 -2.11 3.20
C THR A 70 -0.20 -2.47 4.44
N GLY A 71 0.35 -3.38 5.22
CA GLY A 71 -0.27 -3.94 6.41
C GLY A 71 -1.11 -5.18 6.14
N LEU A 72 -1.39 -5.91 7.22
CA LEU A 72 -2.12 -7.17 7.21
C LEU A 72 -3.38 -7.06 8.08
N GLY A 73 -4.45 -7.74 7.67
CA GLY A 73 -5.72 -7.76 8.40
C GLY A 73 -6.40 -6.38 8.48
N LYS A 74 -6.67 -5.91 9.70
CA LYS A 74 -7.42 -4.66 9.98
C LYS A 74 -6.54 -3.40 9.98
N LYS A 75 -5.22 -3.53 10.05
CA LYS A 75 -4.28 -2.38 10.04
C LYS A 75 -3.84 -2.10 8.61
N LYS A 76 -4.75 -1.59 7.78
CA LYS A 76 -4.47 -1.30 6.38
C LYS A 76 -4.08 0.16 6.22
N ARG A 77 -3.04 0.39 5.43
CA ARG A 77 -2.48 1.72 5.14
C ARG A 77 -2.36 1.89 3.63
N ILE A 78 -2.82 3.02 3.14
CA ILE A 78 -2.57 3.49 1.77
C ILE A 78 -1.44 4.49 1.81
N VAL A 79 -0.51 4.39 0.86
CA VAL A 79 0.48 5.43 0.60
C VAL A 79 0.41 5.84 -0.86
N LEU A 80 0.08 7.11 -1.10
CA LEU A 80 0.02 7.76 -2.40
C LEU A 80 1.29 8.58 -2.62
N PHE A 81 1.84 8.57 -3.82
CA PHE A 81 2.93 9.49 -4.15
C PHE A 81 2.35 10.87 -4.47
N ASP A 82 3.04 11.92 -4.06
CA ASP A 82 2.71 13.30 -4.44
C ASP A 82 2.67 13.52 -5.95
N THR A 83 3.56 12.87 -6.71
CA THR A 83 3.54 12.86 -8.18
C THR A 83 2.25 12.27 -8.75
N LEU A 84 1.74 11.17 -8.17
CA LEU A 84 0.48 10.57 -8.61
C LEU A 84 -0.69 11.53 -8.39
N ILE A 85 -0.75 12.20 -7.24
CA ILE A 85 -1.80 13.17 -6.91
C ILE A 85 -1.74 14.39 -7.83
N LYS A 86 -0.53 14.84 -8.16
CA LYS A 86 -0.32 16.01 -9.00
C LYS A 86 -0.70 15.76 -10.47
N ASP A 87 -0.40 14.57 -10.97
CA ASP A 87 -0.46 14.29 -12.41
C ASP A 87 -1.78 13.64 -12.86
N HIS A 88 -2.69 13.32 -11.93
CA HIS A 88 -3.95 12.62 -12.21
C HIS A 88 -5.14 13.29 -11.55
N THR A 89 -6.32 13.10 -12.13
CA THR A 89 -7.59 13.53 -11.54
C THR A 89 -8.01 12.60 -10.40
N ASP A 90 -8.90 13.09 -9.52
CA ASP A 90 -9.44 12.29 -8.42
C ASP A 90 -10.11 11.00 -8.89
N GLU A 91 -10.79 11.02 -10.05
CA GLU A 91 -11.47 9.85 -10.60
C GLU A 91 -10.48 8.78 -11.04
N GLU A 92 -9.38 9.18 -11.68
CA GLU A 92 -8.28 8.30 -12.06
C GLU A 92 -7.57 7.72 -10.84
N LEU A 93 -7.33 8.55 -9.81
CA LEU A 93 -6.76 8.13 -8.52
C LEU A 93 -7.63 7.06 -7.85
N VAL A 94 -8.94 7.26 -7.80
CA VAL A 94 -9.89 6.27 -7.27
C VAL A 94 -9.87 4.99 -8.12
N GLY A 95 -9.73 5.10 -9.44
CA GLY A 95 -9.56 3.95 -10.34
C GLY A 95 -8.30 3.13 -10.04
N VAL A 96 -7.16 3.80 -9.83
CA VAL A 96 -5.91 3.14 -9.41
C VAL A 96 -6.10 2.45 -8.05
N LEU A 97 -6.71 3.14 -7.08
CA LEU A 97 -6.99 2.54 -5.78
C LEU A 97 -7.97 1.36 -5.85
N ALA A 98 -8.92 1.39 -6.79
CA ALA A 98 -9.81 0.26 -7.04
C ALA A 98 -9.04 -0.98 -7.53
N HIS A 99 -8.08 -0.79 -8.43
CA HIS A 99 -7.18 -1.85 -8.90
C HIS A 99 -6.40 -2.47 -7.72
N GLU A 100 -5.76 -1.62 -6.92
CA GLU A 100 -4.97 -2.03 -5.76
C GLU A 100 -5.81 -2.74 -4.67
N ILE A 101 -7.02 -2.22 -4.38
CA ILE A 101 -7.98 -2.89 -3.48
C ILE A 101 -8.40 -4.25 -4.05
N GLY A 102 -8.46 -4.38 -5.37
CA GLY A 102 -8.67 -5.65 -6.06
C GLY A 102 -7.60 -6.70 -5.72
N HIS A 103 -6.31 -6.32 -5.77
CA HIS A 103 -5.20 -7.18 -5.36
C HIS A 103 -5.34 -7.66 -3.92
N TYR A 104 -5.75 -6.77 -3.03
CA TYR A 104 -6.01 -7.14 -1.64
C TYR A 104 -7.20 -8.09 -1.50
N LYS A 105 -8.33 -7.79 -2.13
CA LYS A 105 -9.57 -8.57 -2.01
C LYS A 105 -9.39 -10.00 -2.52
N LYS A 106 -8.57 -10.18 -3.57
CA LYS A 106 -8.19 -11.48 -4.12
C LYS A 106 -6.99 -12.13 -3.41
N LYS A 107 -6.45 -11.50 -2.35
CA LYS A 107 -5.32 -12.00 -1.55
C LYS A 107 -4.06 -12.26 -2.38
N HIS A 108 -3.82 -11.50 -3.44
CA HIS A 108 -2.67 -11.69 -4.34
C HIS A 108 -1.33 -11.59 -3.59
N THR A 109 -1.17 -10.62 -2.69
CA THR A 109 0.05 -10.48 -1.87
C THR A 109 0.28 -11.68 -0.95
N LEU A 110 -0.76 -12.22 -0.33
CA LEU A 110 -0.62 -13.40 0.54
C LEU A 110 -0.23 -14.63 -0.28
N ALA A 111 -0.87 -14.82 -1.44
CA ALA A 111 -0.56 -15.91 -2.35
C ALA A 111 0.89 -15.80 -2.86
N SER A 112 1.34 -14.61 -3.28
CA SER A 112 2.70 -14.42 -3.77
C SER A 112 3.75 -14.61 -2.67
N THR A 113 3.52 -14.10 -1.45
CA THR A 113 4.40 -14.35 -0.31
C THR A 113 4.48 -15.84 0.00
N PHE A 114 3.35 -16.56 0.02
CA PHE A 114 3.34 -17.99 0.29
C PHE A 114 4.10 -18.79 -0.78
N ILE A 115 3.84 -18.53 -2.06
CA ILE A 115 4.53 -19.17 -3.18
C ILE A 115 6.04 -18.89 -3.09
N SER A 116 6.43 -17.65 -2.80
CA SER A 116 7.83 -17.27 -2.63
C SER A 116 8.49 -18.05 -1.49
N LEU A 117 7.84 -18.17 -0.33
CA LEU A 117 8.39 -18.90 0.81
C LEU A 117 8.49 -20.40 0.54
N ALA A 118 7.49 -21.00 -0.10
CA ALA A 118 7.53 -22.39 -0.51
C ALA A 118 8.70 -22.65 -1.48
N ASN A 119 8.87 -21.77 -2.47
CA ASN A 119 9.96 -21.85 -3.43
C ASN A 119 11.34 -21.76 -2.76
N THR A 120 11.52 -20.84 -1.81
CA THR A 120 12.76 -20.71 -1.01
C THR A 120 13.01 -21.89 -0.06
N GLY A 121 11.99 -22.70 0.26
CA GLY A 121 12.14 -23.89 1.09
C GLY A 121 12.40 -25.16 0.31
N LEU A 122 12.01 -25.18 -0.97
CA LEU A 122 12.18 -26.32 -1.87
C LEU A 122 13.53 -26.29 -2.60
N MET A 123 14.06 -25.09 -2.89
CA MET A 123 15.44 -24.89 -3.36
C MET A 123 16.42 -24.87 -2.19
#